data_AF-A0A3D1RD04-F1
#
_entry.id   AF-A0A3D1RD04-F1
#
_cell.length_a   1.000
_cell.length_b   1.000
_cell.length_c   1.000
_cell.angle_alpha   90.00
_cell.angle_beta   90.00
_cell.angle_gamma   90.00
#
_symmetry.space_group_name_H-M   'P 1'
#
loop_
_entity.id
_entity.type
_entity.pdbx_description
1 polymer ?
#
loop_
_entity_poly.entity_id
_entity_poly.type
_entity_poly.pdbx_seq_one_letter_code
_entity_poly.pdbx_strand_id
1 'polypeptide(L)'
;MKFKSFLAKPFANYIYRQIKKGMVSAVSDQEHIFHQLIKTASKTQFGKDHDFKSIKTHADYVRKVPIRDYEGFRPYIEMIKSGKHNVLWKGVPIYFAKTSGTTSGVKYIPITKDSIPNHINTARNALLCYMVDTGN
;
A
#
# COMPACT_ATOMS: atom_id res chain seq x y z
N MET A 1 2.90 36.78 -2.77
CA MET A 1 2.54 35.38 -3.14
C MET A 1 3.37 34.75 -4.28
N LYS A 2 4.27 35.46 -4.99
CA LYS A 2 5.00 34.92 -6.17
C LYS A 2 6.32 34.17 -5.89
N PHE A 3 6.97 34.39 -4.73
CA PHE A 3 8.27 33.77 -4.43
C PHE A 3 8.19 32.28 -4.06
N LYS A 4 7.11 31.86 -3.37
CA LYS A 4 6.93 30.45 -2.97
C LYS A 4 6.65 29.53 -4.16
N SER A 5 5.93 30.00 -5.19
CA SER A 5 5.70 29.21 -6.42
C SER A 5 6.96 29.10 -7.29
N PHE A 6 7.84 30.11 -7.25
CA PHE A 6 9.10 30.08 -7.99
C PHE A 6 10.05 28.96 -7.51
N LEU A 7 10.12 28.71 -6.19
CA LEU A 7 10.94 27.63 -5.61
C LEU A 7 10.26 26.25 -5.68
N ALA A 8 8.93 26.19 -5.79
CA ALA A 8 8.19 24.93 -5.89
C ALA A 8 8.29 24.30 -7.29
N LYS A 9 8.41 25.10 -8.35
CA LYS A 9 8.45 24.62 -9.75
C LYS A 9 9.63 23.68 -10.07
N PRO A 10 10.88 23.96 -9.65
CA PRO A 10 11.99 23.03 -9.87
C PRO A 10 11.77 21.68 -9.19
N PHE A 11 11.31 21.70 -7.94
CA PHE A 11 11.01 20.47 -7.18
C PHE A 11 9.85 19.68 -7.79
N ALA A 12 8.78 20.36 -8.20
CA ALA A 12 7.64 19.74 -8.88
C ALA A 12 8.07 19.05 -10.18
N ASN A 13 8.88 19.72 -11.01
CA ASN A 13 9.43 19.16 -12.24
C ASN A 13 10.34 17.95 -11.98
N TYR A 14 11.17 18.00 -10.93
CA TYR A 14 12.01 16.87 -10.54
C TYR A 14 11.15 15.64 -10.20
N ILE A 15 10.15 15.81 -9.33
CA ILE A 15 9.24 14.72 -8.94
C ILE A 15 8.45 14.19 -10.15
N TYR A 16 7.94 15.08 -11.00
CA TYR A 16 7.23 14.71 -12.22
C TYR A 16 8.08 13.84 -13.15
N ARG A 17 9.34 14.23 -13.38
CA ARG A 17 10.28 13.46 -14.20
C ARG A 17 10.57 12.08 -13.60
N GLN A 18 10.71 11.98 -12.27
CA GLN A 18 10.91 10.69 -11.60
C GLN A 18 9.70 9.77 -11.80
N ILE A 19 8.48 10.30 -11.66
CA ILE A 19 7.24 9.53 -11.87
C ILE A 19 7.15 9.07 -13.33
N LYS A 20 7.37 9.97 -14.29
CA LYS A 20 7.37 9.61 -15.72
C LYS A 20 8.41 8.53 -16.04
N LYS A 21 9.60 8.60 -15.43
CA LYS A 21 10.63 7.58 -15.60
C LYS A 21 10.17 6.22 -15.03
N GLY A 22 9.59 6.21 -13.83
CA GLY A 22 9.07 4.98 -13.21
C GLY A 22 7.93 4.33 -13.98
N MET A 23 7.13 5.11 -14.72
CA MET A 23 6.08 4.55 -15.58
C MET A 23 6.63 3.63 -16.68
N VAL A 24 7.88 3.83 -17.11
CA VAL A 24 8.51 2.99 -18.15
C VAL A 24 8.97 1.64 -17.60
N SER A 25 9.26 1.54 -16.29
CA SER A 25 9.72 0.31 -15.62
C SER A 25 8.60 -0.45 -14.88
N ALA A 26 7.34 -0.06 -15.07
CA ALA A 26 6.22 -0.48 -14.23
C ALA A 26 6.11 -2.00 -14.01
N VAL A 27 6.34 -2.83 -15.04
CA VAL A 27 6.26 -4.28 -14.92
C VAL A 27 7.34 -4.83 -13.98
N SER A 28 8.60 -4.42 -14.17
CA SER A 28 9.71 -4.86 -13.32
C SER A 28 9.56 -4.36 -11.88
N ASP A 29 9.06 -3.13 -11.70
CA ASP A 29 8.80 -2.57 -10.38
C ASP A 29 7.70 -3.37 -9.65
N GLN A 30 6.62 -3.76 -10.35
CA GLN A 30 5.56 -4.61 -9.78
C GLN A 30 6.08 -5.99 -9.38
N GLU A 31 6.92 -6.62 -10.18
CA GLU A 31 7.55 -7.91 -9.83
C GLU A 31 8.43 -7.79 -8.58
N HIS A 32 9.25 -6.73 -8.50
CA HIS A 32 10.08 -6.47 -7.33
C HIS A 32 9.24 -6.26 -6.06
N ILE A 33 8.20 -5.43 -6.16
CA ILE A 33 7.25 -5.17 -5.06
C ILE A 33 6.57 -6.48 -4.65
N PHE A 34 6.09 -7.28 -5.60
CA PHE A 34 5.47 -8.58 -5.32
C PHE A 34 6.39 -9.47 -4.50
N HIS A 35 7.64 -9.68 -4.95
CA HIS A 35 8.59 -10.52 -4.22
C HIS A 35 8.92 -9.98 -2.83
N GLN A 36 9.06 -8.65 -2.69
CA GLN A 36 9.26 -8.02 -1.39
C GLN A 36 8.07 -8.27 -0.44
N LEU A 37 6.85 -8.10 -0.93
CA LEU A 37 5.62 -8.30 -0.16
C LEU A 37 5.49 -9.76 0.29
N ILE A 38 5.64 -10.73 -0.62
CA ILE A 38 5.56 -12.16 -0.33
C ILE A 38 6.62 -12.57 0.69
N LYS A 39 7.88 -12.16 0.48
CA LYS A 39 8.98 -12.48 1.40
C LYS A 39 8.71 -11.92 2.80
N THR A 40 8.27 -10.66 2.89
CA THR A 40 8.00 -10.00 4.17
C THR A 40 6.81 -10.64 4.90
N ALA A 41 5.72 -10.92 4.17
CA ALA A 41 4.51 -11.50 4.73
C ALA A 41 4.63 -13.00 5.04
N SER A 42 5.65 -13.71 4.53
CA SER A 42 5.82 -15.16 4.74
C SER A 42 5.84 -15.63 6.20
N LYS A 43 6.14 -14.73 7.14
CA LYS A 43 6.17 -15.01 8.58
C LYS A 43 4.87 -14.65 9.31
N THR A 44 3.92 -13.99 8.65
CA THR A 44 2.65 -13.58 9.25
C THR A 44 1.68 -14.76 9.34
N GLN A 45 0.61 -14.62 10.13
CA GLN A 45 -0.45 -15.63 10.18
C GLN A 45 -1.05 -15.86 8.79
N PHE A 46 -1.38 -14.78 8.07
CA PHE A 46 -1.92 -14.87 6.71
C PHE A 46 -0.95 -15.56 5.74
N GLY A 47 0.35 -15.24 5.83
CA GLY A 47 1.36 -15.87 5.00
C GLY A 47 1.56 -17.37 5.30
N LYS A 48 1.37 -17.79 6.56
CA LYS A 48 1.39 -19.21 6.94
C LYS A 48 0.14 -19.94 6.42
N ASP A 49 -1.03 -19.36 6.60
CA ASP A 49 -2.31 -19.96 6.20
C ASP A 49 -2.40 -20.19 4.69
N HIS A 50 -1.70 -19.38 3.89
CA HIS A 50 -1.67 -19.49 2.43
C HIS A 50 -0.31 -19.97 1.89
N ASP A 51 0.57 -20.49 2.75
CA ASP A 51 1.88 -21.04 2.40
C ASP A 51 2.72 -20.15 1.47
N PHE A 52 2.94 -18.91 1.90
CA PHE A 52 3.73 -17.92 1.14
C PHE A 52 5.18 -18.35 0.91
N LYS A 53 5.70 -19.29 1.70
CA LYS A 53 7.08 -19.79 1.55
C LYS A 53 7.31 -20.52 0.23
N SER A 54 6.27 -21.12 -0.36
CA SER A 54 6.37 -21.83 -1.64
C SER A 54 5.97 -20.98 -2.84
N ILE A 55 5.50 -19.74 -2.63
CA ILE A 55 5.14 -18.82 -3.71
C ILE A 55 6.42 -18.28 -4.37
N LYS A 56 6.63 -18.63 -5.63
CA LYS A 56 7.75 -18.13 -6.44
C LYS A 56 7.29 -17.23 -7.57
N THR A 57 6.05 -17.37 -8.02
CA THR A 57 5.48 -16.61 -9.13
C THR A 57 4.12 -16.01 -8.75
N HIS A 58 3.67 -15.03 -9.51
CA HIS A 58 2.30 -14.51 -9.37
C HIS A 58 1.24 -15.61 -9.56
N ALA A 59 1.47 -16.57 -10.47
CA ALA A 59 0.56 -17.71 -10.66
C ALA A 59 0.47 -18.61 -9.41
N ASP A 60 1.56 -18.79 -8.67
CA ASP A 60 1.53 -19.51 -7.38
C ASP A 60 0.68 -18.76 -6.36
N TYR A 61 0.81 -17.43 -6.31
CA TYR A 61 0.03 -16.58 -5.42
C TYR A 61 -1.47 -16.68 -5.71
N VAL A 62 -1.88 -16.53 -6.98
CA VAL A 62 -3.29 -16.63 -7.38
C VAL A 62 -3.89 -17.98 -7.02
N ARG A 63 -3.14 -19.08 -7.18
CA ARG A 63 -3.61 -20.43 -6.80
C ARG A 63 -3.77 -20.61 -5.29
N LYS A 64 -2.93 -19.96 -4.49
CA LYS A 64 -2.90 -20.12 -3.03
C LYS A 64 -3.78 -19.14 -2.29
N VAL A 65 -3.99 -17.93 -2.82
CA VAL A 65 -4.71 -16.84 -2.16
C VAL A 65 -6.01 -16.54 -2.90
N PRO A 66 -7.15 -17.07 -2.45
CA PRO A 66 -8.41 -16.79 -3.11
C PRO A 66 -8.88 -15.36 -2.84
N ILE A 67 -9.61 -14.83 -3.82
CA ILE A 67 -10.25 -13.51 -3.75
C ILE A 67 -11.33 -13.53 -2.66
N ARG A 68 -11.36 -12.49 -1.83
CA ARG A 68 -12.27 -12.36 -0.69
C ARG A 68 -12.74 -10.93 -0.53
N ASP A 69 -13.92 -10.79 0.06
CA ASP A 69 -14.42 -9.51 0.56
C ASP A 69 -13.92 -9.24 2.00
N TYR A 70 -14.42 -8.17 2.62
CA TYR A 70 -14.05 -7.80 3.98
C TYR A 70 -14.42 -8.88 5.01
N GLU A 71 -15.52 -9.62 4.81
CA GLU A 71 -15.95 -10.67 5.74
C GLU A 71 -14.94 -11.81 5.78
N GLY A 72 -14.37 -12.16 4.62
CA GLY A 72 -13.27 -13.12 4.54
C GLY A 72 -12.00 -12.67 5.28
N PHE A 73 -11.80 -11.37 5.51
CA PHE A 73 -10.69 -10.84 6.31
C PHE A 73 -11.04 -10.57 7.77
N ARG A 74 -12.33 -10.50 8.13
CA ARG A 74 -12.80 -10.15 9.47
C ARG A 74 -12.13 -10.97 10.58
N PRO A 75 -11.91 -12.30 10.46
CA PRO A 75 -11.20 -13.06 11.50
C PRO A 75 -9.77 -12.54 11.77
N TYR A 76 -9.04 -12.18 10.71
CA TYR A 76 -7.70 -11.59 10.85
C TYR A 76 -7.76 -10.18 11.45
N ILE A 77 -8.76 -9.38 11.09
CA ILE A 77 -8.94 -8.03 11.65
C ILE A 77 -9.24 -8.10 13.15
N GLU A 78 -10.08 -9.04 13.59
CA GLU A 78 -10.35 -9.22 15.03
C GLU A 78 -9.11 -9.70 15.80
N MET A 79 -8.28 -10.57 15.21
CA MET A 79 -6.97 -10.93 15.80
C MET A 79 -6.07 -9.70 15.98
N ILE A 80 -6.03 -8.80 15.01
CA ILE A 80 -5.24 -7.57 15.12
C ILE A 80 -5.83 -6.65 16.20
N LYS A 81 -7.17 -6.50 16.25
CA LYS A 81 -7.86 -5.69 17.26
C LYS A 81 -7.63 -6.22 18.68
N SER A 82 -7.46 -7.54 18.84
CA SER A 82 -7.08 -8.15 20.12
C SER A 82 -5.58 -8.00 20.45
N GLY A 83 -4.83 -7.21 19.67
CA GLY A 83 -3.41 -6.94 19.90
C GLY A 83 -2.45 -7.99 19.34
N LYS A 84 -2.90 -8.95 18.51
CA LYS A 84 -1.97 -9.93 17.92
C LYS A 84 -1.05 -9.28 16.91
N HIS A 85 0.23 -9.62 17.00
CA HIS A 85 1.28 -9.18 16.09
C HIS A 85 1.37 -10.11 14.87
N ASN A 86 1.89 -9.59 13.76
CA ASN A 86 2.24 -10.39 12.57
C ASN A 86 1.04 -11.16 11.97
N VAL A 87 -0.14 -10.55 11.90
CA VAL A 87 -1.35 -11.23 11.39
C VAL A 87 -1.46 -11.12 9.86
N LEU A 88 -1.79 -9.93 9.34
CA LEU A 88 -1.83 -9.66 7.89
C LEU A 88 -0.51 -9.09 7.38
N TRP A 89 0.17 -8.30 8.21
CA TRP A 89 1.48 -7.70 7.94
C TRP A 89 2.36 -7.81 9.18
N LYS A 90 3.68 -7.62 9.04
CA LYS A 90 4.61 -7.65 10.17
C LYS A 90 4.28 -6.57 11.21
N GLY A 91 4.53 -6.87 12.48
CA GLY A 91 4.27 -5.96 13.60
C GLY A 91 2.77 -5.80 13.90
N VAL A 92 2.42 -4.63 14.43
CA VAL A 92 1.04 -4.20 14.71
C VAL A 92 0.79 -2.90 13.93
N PRO A 93 -0.40 -2.73 13.32
CA PRO A 93 -0.82 -1.47 12.71
C PRO A 93 -0.77 -0.31 13.71
N ILE A 94 -0.48 0.90 13.24
CA ILE A 94 -0.42 2.10 14.09
C ILE A 94 -1.81 2.62 14.44
N TYR A 95 -2.80 2.42 13.56
CA TYR A 95 -4.21 2.70 13.80
C TYR A 95 -5.07 2.00 12.73
N PHE A 96 -6.38 2.07 12.90
CA PHE A 96 -7.35 1.63 11.89
C PHE A 96 -8.04 2.83 11.23
N ALA A 97 -8.03 2.85 9.90
CA ALA A 97 -8.94 3.70 9.15
C ALA A 97 -10.34 3.07 9.18
N LYS A 98 -11.35 3.87 9.54
CA LYS A 98 -12.75 3.46 9.48
C LYS A 98 -13.34 3.91 8.15
N THR A 99 -13.95 2.98 7.43
CA THR A 99 -14.78 3.35 6.27
C THR A 99 -16.13 3.90 6.75
N SER A 100 -16.82 4.69 5.93
CA SER A 100 -18.06 5.40 6.26
C SER A 100 -19.25 4.51 6.64
N GLY A 101 -19.08 3.19 6.75
CA GLY A 101 -20.09 2.24 7.18
C GLY A 101 -21.12 1.99 6.08
N THR A 102 -21.35 0.72 5.76
CA THR A 102 -22.52 0.28 4.98
C THR A 102 -23.46 -0.48 5.92
N THR A 103 -24.57 -0.99 5.39
CA THR A 103 -25.53 -1.87 6.10
C THR A 103 -24.90 -3.06 6.84
N SER A 104 -23.66 -3.44 6.52
CA SER A 104 -22.91 -4.57 7.11
C SER A 104 -22.02 -4.18 8.31
N GLY A 105 -22.09 -2.92 8.75
CA GLY A 105 -21.29 -2.39 9.86
C GLY A 105 -19.99 -1.69 9.42
N VAL A 106 -19.24 -1.21 10.41
CA VAL A 106 -17.99 -0.46 10.20
C VAL A 106 -16.87 -1.40 9.77
N LYS A 107 -16.22 -1.10 8.63
CA LYS A 107 -15.00 -1.81 8.19
C LYS A 107 -13.77 -1.08 8.73
N TYR A 108 -12.84 -1.85 9.29
CA TYR A 108 -11.60 -1.39 9.88
C TYR A 108 -10.43 -1.81 8.99
N ILE A 109 -9.79 -0.82 8.36
CA ILE A 109 -8.64 -1.05 7.48
C ILE A 109 -7.37 -0.75 8.28
N PRO A 110 -6.49 -1.74 8.51
CA PRO A 110 -5.27 -1.51 9.28
C PRO A 110 -4.28 -0.63 8.52
N ILE A 111 -3.79 0.43 9.17
CA ILE A 111 -2.74 1.30 8.63
C ILE A 111 -1.41 0.95 9.30
N THR A 112 -0.41 0.59 8.50
CA THR A 112 0.90 0.18 9.01
C THR A 112 1.87 1.36 8.99
N LYS A 113 2.92 1.29 9.81
CA LYS A 113 4.01 2.28 9.74
C LYS A 113 4.64 2.33 8.34
N ASP A 114 4.76 1.17 7.69
CA ASP A 114 5.35 1.03 6.35
C ASP A 114 4.51 1.71 5.25
N SER A 115 3.18 1.85 5.43
CA SER A 115 2.31 2.48 4.43
C SER A 115 2.27 4.01 4.52
N ILE A 116 2.66 4.61 5.65
CA ILE A 116 2.58 6.06 5.87
C ILE A 116 3.32 6.89 4.83
N PRO A 117 4.58 6.56 4.46
CA PRO A 117 5.26 7.27 3.39
C PRO A 117 4.47 7.25 2.07
N ASN A 118 3.78 6.14 1.76
CA ASN A 118 2.99 6.04 0.53
C ASN A 118 1.79 6.99 0.54
N HIS A 119 1.08 7.12 1.67
CA HIS A 119 -0.04 8.05 1.79
C HIS A 119 0.39 9.51 1.61
N ILE A 120 1.45 9.92 2.31
CA ILE A 120 1.95 11.30 2.29
C ILE A 120 2.56 11.65 0.93
N ASN A 121 3.44 10.78 0.42
CA ASN A 121 4.14 11.04 -0.84
C ASN A 121 3.16 11.02 -2.02
N THR A 122 2.18 10.13 -2.05
CA THR A 122 1.20 10.08 -3.14
C THR A 122 0.37 11.35 -3.18
N ALA A 123 -0.16 11.81 -2.03
CA ALA A 123 -0.93 13.05 -1.96
C ALA A 123 -0.11 14.27 -2.41
N ARG A 124 1.13 14.40 -1.90
CA ARG A 124 2.06 15.45 -2.31
C ARG A 124 2.36 15.39 -3.80
N ASN A 125 2.71 14.21 -4.30
CA ASN A 125 3.13 14.03 -5.69
C ASN A 125 1.98 14.29 -6.66
N ALA A 126 0.74 13.96 -6.31
CA ALA A 126 -0.44 14.28 -7.12
C ALA A 126 -0.58 15.80 -7.32
N LEU A 127 -0.44 16.59 -6.25
CA LEU A 127 -0.45 18.05 -6.34
C LEU A 127 0.71 18.59 -7.19
N LEU A 128 1.93 18.04 -7.01
CA LEU A 128 3.09 18.46 -7.79
C LEU A 128 2.95 18.13 -9.28
N CYS A 129 2.38 16.98 -9.63
CA CYS A 129 2.09 16.63 -11.01
C CYS A 129 1.05 17.58 -11.60
N TYR A 130 -0.03 17.87 -10.87
CA TYR A 130 -1.04 18.84 -11.30
C TYR A 130 -0.43 20.23 -11.58
N MET A 131 0.47 20.72 -10.72
CA MET A 131 1.17 22.00 -10.95
C MET A 131 2.00 21.98 -12.24
N VAL A 132 2.70 20.88 -12.53
CA VAL A 132 3.51 20.74 -13.75
C VAL A 132 2.62 20.65 -14.99
N ASP A 133 1.56 19.85 -14.94
CA ASP A 133 0.68 19.63 -16.10
C ASP A 133 -0.20 20.86 -16.40
N THR A 134 -0.61 21.64 -15.39
CA THR A 134 -1.49 22.81 -15.58
C THR A 134 -0.78 24.16 -15.58
N GLY A 135 0.47 24.23 -15.13
CA GLY A 135 1.25 25.46 -15.03
C GLY A 135 0.87 26.39 -13.86
N ASN A 136 -0.11 26.00 -13.04
CA ASN A 136 -0.58 26.72 -11.85
C ASN A 136 0.44 26.69 -10.69
#